data_AF-A0A517ZFB3-F1
#
_entry.id   AF-A0A517ZFB3-F1
#
_cell.length_a   1.000
_cell.length_b   1.000
_cell.length_c   1.000
_cell.angle_alpha   90.00
_cell.angle_beta   90.00
_cell.angle_gamma   90.00
#
_symmetry.space_group_name_H-M   'P 1'
#
loop_
_entity.id
_entity.type
_entity.pdbx_description
1 polymer ?
#
loop_
_entity_poly.entity_id
_entity_poly.type
_entity_poly.pdbx_seq_one_letter_code
_entity_poly.pdbx_strand_id
1 'polypeptide(L)'
;MGWLQDAYATYVHFGMKDEAESLQIAAKDKGKDAEKQMIHYSFSVEIPAEDVERVIEEMTADDLESTLSRISIHFCPRIDELKEQLKDLEKNAKLLSMVSQSTLDDQQVTARVGSVDDDPEGRLMLQMGQNLQFMATILGSTIDQTREKYDFSADSMRAFLSQSELFDDSRLPLIEHAINAYLADDHVTAIHVLVPQIEAALRRLLPILGKPTNKHRRSDTGAMVEKTLNEILESEPSVTQFFGEDFVFYLRMFLCDPRGQNVRNRMSHGLMDPNHFHRGISDRLLHIIWSLGFVRQQEQSTEEAESSE
;
A
#
# COMPACT_ATOMS: atom_id res chain seq x y z
N MET A 1 17.93 17.48 14.85
CA MET A 1 16.45 17.46 14.79
C MET A 1 15.80 16.90 16.05
N GLY A 2 16.32 15.83 16.69
CA GLY A 2 15.69 15.23 17.88
C GLY A 2 15.35 16.21 19.02
N TRP A 3 16.29 17.09 19.40
CA TRP A 3 16.06 18.07 20.49
C TRP A 3 14.92 19.07 20.22
N LEU A 4 14.59 19.35 18.95
CA LEU A 4 13.48 20.24 18.59
C LEU A 4 12.12 19.59 18.89
N GLN A 5 12.02 18.25 18.78
CA GLN A 5 10.81 17.53 19.16
C GLN A 5 10.61 17.51 20.67
N ASP A 6 11.70 17.33 21.43
CA ASP A 6 11.64 17.37 22.90
C ASP A 6 11.24 18.77 23.41
N ALA A 7 11.78 19.82 22.78
CA ALA A 7 11.40 21.20 23.06
C ALA A 7 9.93 21.48 22.70
N TYR A 8 9.45 20.98 21.55
CA TYR A 8 8.04 21.08 21.16
C TYR A 8 7.12 20.42 22.19
N ALA A 9 7.43 19.19 22.61
CA ALA A 9 6.65 18.47 23.61
C ALA A 9 6.58 19.24 24.93
N THR A 10 7.68 19.89 25.31
CA THR A 10 7.76 20.75 26.50
C THR A 10 6.85 21.97 26.36
N TYR A 11 6.89 22.69 25.23
CA TYR A 11 6.01 23.86 25.01
C TYR A 11 4.53 23.47 25.02
N VAL A 12 4.16 22.36 24.39
CA VAL A 12 2.79 21.84 24.42
C VAL A 12 2.36 21.50 25.86
N HIS A 13 3.24 20.85 26.63
CA HIS A 13 2.95 20.48 28.02
C HIS A 13 2.65 21.70 28.90
N PHE A 14 3.36 22.81 28.69
CA PHE A 14 3.15 24.06 29.43
C PHE A 14 2.10 25.01 28.80
N GLY A 15 1.40 24.57 27.74
CA GLY A 15 0.36 25.38 27.08
C GLY A 15 0.88 26.55 26.25
N MET A 16 2.17 26.56 25.92
CA MET A 16 2.87 27.57 25.12
C MET A 16 2.66 27.32 23.63
N LYS A 17 1.45 27.59 23.14
CA LYS A 17 1.03 27.23 21.77
C LYS A 17 1.80 27.99 20.70
N ASP A 18 1.96 29.30 20.85
CA ASP A 18 2.60 30.16 19.84
C ASP A 18 4.08 29.81 19.69
N GLU A 19 4.76 29.47 20.79
CA GLU A 19 6.15 29.01 20.79
C GLU A 19 6.29 27.62 20.18
N ALA A 20 5.34 26.72 20.45
CA ALA A 20 5.30 25.40 19.85
C ALA A 20 5.13 25.48 18.32
N GLU A 21 4.23 26.33 17.83
CA GLU A 21 4.03 26.59 16.40
C GLU A 21 5.26 27.23 15.76
N SER A 22 5.84 28.25 16.40
CA SER A 22 7.07 28.90 15.93
C SER A 22 8.23 27.91 15.82
N LEU A 23 8.34 26.97 16.77
CA LEU A 23 9.36 25.93 16.76
C LEU A 23 9.15 24.93 15.61
N GLN A 24 7.90 24.58 15.28
CA GLN A 24 7.60 23.73 14.12
C GLN A 24 8.01 24.38 12.80
N ILE A 25 7.77 25.69 12.65
CA ILE A 25 8.21 26.46 11.47
C ILE A 25 9.74 26.42 11.37
N ALA A 26 10.44 26.70 12.48
CA ALA A 26 11.90 26.65 12.52
C ALA A 26 12.45 25.25 12.23
N ALA A 27 11.78 24.19 12.69
CA ALA A 27 12.13 22.81 12.39
C ALA A 27 12.00 22.50 10.90
N LYS A 28 10.93 22.97 10.23
CA LYS A 28 10.74 22.81 8.79
C LYS A 28 11.85 23.52 7.99
N ASP A 29 12.21 24.74 8.39
CA ASP A 29 13.35 25.44 7.77
C ASP A 29 14.68 24.70 7.95
N LYS A 30 14.90 24.08 9.11
CA LYS A 30 16.08 23.24 9.35
C LYS A 30 16.07 21.95 8.53
N GLY A 31 14.90 21.45 8.11
CA GLY A 31 14.78 20.34 7.19
C GLY A 31 15.44 20.61 5.83
N LYS A 32 15.35 21.86 5.33
CA LYS A 32 16.04 22.28 4.08
C LYS A 32 17.56 22.12 4.17
N ASP A 33 18.13 22.44 5.34
CA ASP A 33 19.58 22.29 5.57
C ASP A 33 19.94 20.80 5.67
N ALA A 34 19.11 20.00 6.34
CA ALA A 34 19.32 18.57 6.50
C ALA A 34 19.34 17.85 5.15
N GLU A 35 18.36 18.13 4.28
CA GLU A 35 18.28 17.57 2.93
C GLU A 35 19.55 17.82 2.11
N LYS A 36 20.08 19.05 2.14
CA LYS A 36 21.32 19.43 1.44
C LYS A 36 22.58 18.74 1.99
N GLN A 37 22.55 18.29 3.23
CA GLN A 37 23.67 17.64 3.91
C GLN A 37 23.61 16.11 3.82
N MET A 38 22.55 15.54 3.24
CA MET A 38 22.44 14.09 3.05
C MET A 38 23.50 13.61 2.05
N ILE A 39 24.31 12.66 2.48
CA ILE A 39 25.31 12.01 1.62
C ILE A 39 24.61 10.92 0.81
N HIS A 40 24.68 11.01 -0.51
CA HIS A 40 24.12 10.00 -1.40
C HIS A 40 25.16 8.92 -1.73
N TYR A 41 24.79 7.66 -1.49
CA TYR A 41 25.56 6.49 -1.91
C TYR A 41 24.78 5.76 -3.01
N SER A 42 25.46 5.47 -4.13
CA SER A 42 24.87 4.75 -5.26
C SER A 42 25.75 3.56 -5.60
N PHE A 43 25.12 2.44 -5.93
CA PHE A 43 25.79 1.27 -6.50
C PHE A 43 24.94 0.77 -7.67
N SER A 44 25.59 0.14 -8.65
CA SER A 44 24.92 -0.47 -9.79
C SER A 44 24.92 -1.98 -9.62
N VAL A 45 23.80 -2.61 -9.93
CA VAL A 45 23.67 -4.07 -10.00
C VAL A 45 23.19 -4.39 -11.41
N GLU A 46 23.92 -5.25 -12.11
CA GLU A 46 23.51 -5.75 -13.42
C GLU A 46 22.71 -7.04 -13.22
N ILE A 47 21.50 -7.08 -13.77
CA ILE A 47 20.64 -8.26 -13.79
C ILE A 47 20.56 -8.72 -15.24
N PRO A 48 20.87 -10.00 -15.56
CA PRO A 48 20.75 -10.51 -16.92
C PRO A 48 19.32 -10.35 -17.46
N ALA A 49 19.18 -9.78 -18.66
CA ALA A 49 17.87 -9.58 -19.28
C ALA A 49 17.10 -10.90 -19.46
N GLU A 50 17.80 -11.96 -19.87
CA GLU A 50 17.23 -13.31 -20.07
C GLU A 50 16.56 -13.87 -18.80
N ASP A 51 17.11 -13.59 -17.61
CA ASP A 51 16.52 -14.05 -16.35
C ASP A 51 15.21 -13.31 -16.04
N VAL A 52 15.15 -12.01 -16.32
CA VAL A 52 13.97 -11.19 -16.13
C VAL A 52 12.89 -11.57 -17.15
N GLU A 53 13.27 -11.72 -18.42
CA GLU A 53 12.37 -12.13 -19.50
C GLU A 53 11.74 -13.49 -19.22
N ARG A 54 12.53 -14.49 -18.78
CA ARG A 54 12.01 -15.81 -18.40
C ARG A 54 10.94 -15.72 -17.30
N VAL A 55 11.19 -14.93 -16.26
CA VAL A 55 10.21 -14.74 -15.18
C VAL A 55 8.93 -14.11 -15.70
N ILE A 56 9.03 -13.07 -16.53
CA ILE A 56 7.86 -12.38 -17.07
C ILE A 56 7.07 -13.32 -18.02
N GLU A 57 7.75 -14.13 -18.84
CA GLU A 57 7.12 -15.11 -19.71
C GLU A 57 6.33 -16.17 -18.92
N GLU A 58 6.92 -16.72 -17.85
CA GLU A 58 6.25 -17.68 -16.96
C GLU A 58 5.04 -17.04 -16.25
N MET A 59 5.17 -15.78 -15.83
CA MET A 59 4.11 -15.03 -15.16
C MET A 59 2.91 -14.76 -16.08
N THR A 60 3.16 -14.55 -17.37
CA THR A 60 2.15 -14.21 -18.39
C THR A 60 1.82 -15.39 -19.32
N ALA A 61 1.92 -16.61 -18.82
CA ALA A 61 1.48 -17.81 -19.53
C ALA A 61 -0.05 -17.93 -19.57
N ASP A 62 -0.57 -18.89 -20.33
CA ASP A 62 -1.98 -19.29 -20.33
C ASP A 62 -2.96 -18.16 -20.73
N ASP A 63 -3.90 -17.80 -19.86
CA ASP A 63 -4.95 -16.80 -20.04
C ASP A 63 -4.78 -15.58 -19.12
N LEU A 64 -5.59 -14.55 -19.37
CA LEU A 64 -5.56 -13.28 -18.64
C LEU A 64 -5.86 -13.46 -17.14
N GLU A 65 -6.86 -14.27 -16.77
CA GLU A 65 -7.25 -14.45 -15.38
C GLU A 65 -6.18 -15.20 -14.59
N SER A 66 -5.63 -16.27 -15.17
CA SER A 66 -4.46 -16.99 -14.62
C SER A 66 -3.25 -16.07 -14.45
N THR A 67 -3.00 -15.17 -15.41
CA THR A 67 -1.94 -14.16 -15.34
C THR A 67 -2.17 -13.16 -14.21
N LEU A 68 -3.38 -12.60 -14.09
CA LEU A 68 -3.72 -11.68 -12.98
C LEU A 68 -3.60 -12.36 -11.61
N SER A 69 -3.95 -13.64 -11.51
CA SER A 69 -3.81 -14.44 -10.29
C SER A 69 -2.34 -14.60 -9.91
N ARG A 70 -1.49 -15.01 -10.87
CA ARG A 70 -0.04 -15.09 -10.66
C ARG A 70 0.55 -13.76 -10.22
N ILE A 71 0.19 -12.65 -10.89
CA ILE A 71 0.63 -11.30 -10.54
C ILE A 71 0.24 -10.96 -9.09
N SER A 72 -1.01 -11.20 -8.71
CA SER A 72 -1.55 -10.89 -7.37
C SER A 72 -0.82 -11.66 -6.26
N ILE A 73 -0.43 -12.92 -6.53
CA ILE A 73 0.29 -13.77 -5.57
C ILE A 73 1.78 -13.40 -5.52
N HIS A 74 2.44 -13.32 -6.68
CA HIS A 74 3.89 -13.14 -6.76
C HIS A 74 4.35 -11.78 -6.25
N PHE A 75 3.59 -10.72 -6.53
CA PHE A 75 3.95 -9.35 -6.14
C PHE A 75 3.35 -8.93 -4.79
N CYS A 76 2.69 -9.85 -4.07
CA CYS A 76 2.34 -9.68 -2.67
C CYS A 76 3.56 -10.01 -1.78
N PRO A 77 4.07 -9.04 -1.00
CA PRO A 77 5.18 -9.29 -0.09
C PRO A 77 4.84 -10.31 0.99
N ARG A 78 5.82 -11.12 1.40
CA ARG A 78 5.69 -12.08 2.51
C ARG A 78 6.46 -11.60 3.74
N ILE A 79 5.80 -11.57 4.88
CA ILE A 79 6.37 -11.08 6.14
C ILE A 79 7.55 -11.96 6.58
N ASP A 80 7.46 -13.28 6.39
CA ASP A 80 8.52 -14.18 6.83
C ASP A 80 9.81 -14.02 6.01
N GLU A 81 9.71 -13.76 4.70
CA GLU A 81 10.88 -13.41 3.87
C GLU A 81 11.51 -12.09 4.32
N LEU A 82 10.68 -11.10 4.67
CA LEU A 82 11.18 -9.82 5.19
C LEU A 82 11.88 -10.00 6.53
N LYS A 83 11.37 -10.86 7.42
CA LYS A 83 12.03 -11.20 8.69
C LYS A 83 13.38 -11.88 8.44
N GLU A 84 13.47 -12.76 7.45
CA GLU A 84 14.75 -13.40 7.06
C GLU A 84 15.75 -12.37 6.53
N GLN A 85 15.32 -11.45 5.66
CA GLN A 85 16.15 -10.34 5.18
C GLN A 85 16.66 -9.46 6.32
N LEU A 86 15.83 -9.16 7.33
CA LEU A 86 16.25 -8.40 8.51
C LEU A 86 17.28 -9.16 9.36
N LYS A 87 17.12 -10.47 9.54
CA LYS A 87 18.13 -11.31 10.23
C LYS A 87 19.46 -11.32 9.47
N ASP A 88 19.41 -11.39 8.15
CA ASP A 88 20.62 -11.31 7.31
C ASP A 88 21.28 -9.94 7.38
N LEU A 89 20.50 -8.86 7.46
CA LEU A 89 21.01 -7.50 7.68
C LEU A 89 21.73 -7.40 9.03
N GLU A 90 21.16 -7.94 10.11
CA GLU A 90 21.80 -7.96 11.43
C GLU A 90 23.13 -8.71 11.43
N LYS A 91 23.19 -9.83 10.70
CA LYS A 91 24.38 -10.67 10.59
C LYS A 91 25.48 -10.03 9.75
N ASN A 92 25.12 -9.47 8.59
CA ASN A 92 26.10 -9.04 7.58
C ASN A 92 26.41 -7.54 7.62
N ALA A 93 25.52 -6.73 8.19
CA ALA A 93 25.64 -5.27 8.24
C ALA A 93 25.16 -4.70 9.59
N LYS A 94 25.68 -5.22 10.69
CA LYS A 94 25.28 -4.87 12.07
C LYS A 94 25.18 -3.37 12.38
N LEU A 95 26.08 -2.54 11.83
CA LEU A 95 25.98 -1.08 12.05
C LEU A 95 24.69 -0.50 11.44
N LEU A 96 24.26 -0.96 10.28
CA LEU A 96 23.03 -0.49 9.63
C LEU A 96 21.76 -1.00 10.35
N SER A 97 21.81 -2.18 10.96
CA SER A 97 20.67 -2.71 11.74
C SER A 97 20.46 -1.94 13.05
N MET A 98 21.52 -1.37 13.62
CA MET A 98 21.46 -0.64 14.91
C MET A 98 21.07 0.85 14.77
N VAL A 99 21.25 1.48 13.60
CA VAL A 99 21.06 2.93 13.44
C VAL A 99 19.64 3.27 13.03
N SER A 100 18.89 4.01 13.86
CA SER A 100 17.54 4.49 13.52
C SER A 100 17.49 5.28 12.21
N GLN A 101 16.43 5.12 11.43
CA GLN A 101 16.21 5.83 10.17
C GLN A 101 15.10 6.87 10.32
N SER A 102 15.16 7.95 9.56
CA SER A 102 14.13 8.99 9.52
C SER A 102 13.83 9.35 8.09
N THR A 103 12.54 9.41 7.76
CA THR A 103 12.05 9.84 6.44
C THR A 103 11.83 11.33 6.48
N LEU A 104 12.43 12.04 5.53
CA LEU A 104 12.21 13.47 5.31
C LEU A 104 11.33 13.62 4.06
N ASP A 105 10.21 14.32 4.18
CA ASP A 105 9.31 14.66 3.08
C ASP A 105 8.82 16.10 3.27
N ASP A 106 8.77 16.89 2.19
CA ASP A 106 8.53 18.34 2.21
C ASP A 106 9.29 19.08 3.35
N GLN A 107 10.59 18.78 3.51
CA GLN A 107 11.47 19.33 4.54
C GLN A 107 11.01 19.05 5.99
N GLN A 108 10.14 18.07 6.20
CA GLN A 108 9.65 17.66 7.50
C GLN A 108 9.97 16.19 7.74
N VAL A 109 10.33 15.85 8.99
CA VAL A 109 10.46 14.43 9.38
C VAL A 109 9.04 13.86 9.49
N THR A 110 8.69 12.96 8.57
CA THR A 110 7.35 12.35 8.49
C THR A 110 7.28 10.99 9.17
N ALA A 111 8.42 10.30 9.29
CA ALA A 111 8.53 9.06 10.03
C ALA A 111 9.91 8.89 10.67
N ARG A 112 9.94 8.17 11.79
CA ARG A 112 11.17 7.68 12.41
C ARG A 112 10.99 6.21 12.73
N VAL A 113 11.97 5.41 12.32
CA VAL A 113 12.00 3.97 12.53
C VAL A 113 13.23 3.63 13.35
N GLY A 114 13.04 2.86 14.42
CA GLY A 114 14.09 2.47 15.35
C GLY A 114 15.15 1.52 14.76
N SER A 115 15.96 0.93 15.63
CA SER A 115 16.83 -0.21 15.26
C SER A 115 15.98 -1.46 15.02
N VAL A 116 16.58 -2.54 14.51
CA VAL A 116 15.86 -3.84 14.37
C VAL A 116 15.40 -4.38 15.72
N ASP A 117 16.19 -4.17 16.78
CA ASP A 117 15.84 -4.58 18.14
C ASP A 117 14.77 -3.69 18.77
N ASP A 118 14.85 -2.36 18.58
CA ASP A 118 13.98 -1.40 19.25
C ASP A 118 12.62 -1.20 18.55
N ASP A 119 12.58 -1.39 17.22
CA ASP A 119 11.40 -1.17 16.38
C ASP A 119 11.34 -2.17 15.21
N PRO A 120 11.12 -3.46 15.51
CA PRO A 120 11.10 -4.52 14.51
C PRO A 120 9.99 -4.33 13.47
N GLU A 121 8.81 -3.83 13.87
CA GLU A 121 7.70 -3.59 12.95
C GLU A 121 8.00 -2.43 12.00
N GLY A 122 8.51 -1.29 12.50
CA GLY A 122 8.92 -0.17 11.66
C GLY A 122 10.02 -0.58 10.68
N ARG A 123 10.96 -1.44 11.10
CA ARG A 123 11.99 -1.99 10.22
C ARG A 123 11.42 -2.90 9.15
N LEU A 124 10.43 -3.72 9.48
CA LEU A 124 9.71 -4.54 8.52
C LEU A 124 9.03 -3.67 7.46
N MET A 125 8.42 -2.54 7.86
CA MET A 125 7.80 -1.59 6.93
C MET A 125 8.81 -0.95 5.97
N LEU A 126 9.97 -0.51 6.48
CA LEU A 126 11.03 0.04 5.63
C LEU A 126 11.56 -0.99 4.64
N GLN A 127 11.84 -2.21 5.12
CA GLN A 127 12.33 -3.29 4.27
C GLN A 127 11.30 -3.65 3.18
N MET A 128 10.02 -3.71 3.53
CA MET A 128 8.96 -3.94 2.56
C MET A 128 8.90 -2.83 1.51
N GLY A 129 9.02 -1.55 1.92
CA GLY A 129 9.08 -0.42 1.00
C GLY A 129 10.22 -0.53 0.00
N GLN A 130 11.41 -0.92 0.44
CA GLN A 130 12.56 -1.16 -0.44
C GLN A 130 12.31 -2.31 -1.42
N ASN A 131 11.73 -3.42 -0.95
CA ASN A 131 11.39 -4.55 -1.83
C ASN A 131 10.35 -4.16 -2.88
N LEU A 132 9.32 -3.38 -2.51
CA LEU A 132 8.32 -2.89 -3.47
C LEU A 132 8.95 -2.00 -4.55
N GLN A 133 9.89 -1.13 -4.18
CA GLN A 133 10.63 -0.29 -5.12
C GLN A 133 11.50 -1.12 -6.06
N PHE A 134 12.23 -2.10 -5.52
CA PHE A 134 13.07 -3.00 -6.31
C PHE A 134 12.23 -3.81 -7.32
N MET A 135 11.08 -4.35 -6.89
CA MET A 135 10.18 -5.13 -7.74
C MET A 135 9.29 -4.28 -8.66
N ALA A 136 9.31 -2.95 -8.55
CA ALA A 136 8.43 -2.08 -9.33
C ALA A 136 8.68 -2.21 -10.84
N THR A 137 9.95 -2.29 -11.26
CA THR A 137 10.32 -2.47 -12.67
C THR A 137 9.81 -3.79 -13.22
N ILE A 138 9.97 -4.88 -12.46
CA ILE A 138 9.53 -6.22 -12.89
C ILE A 138 8.01 -6.28 -12.96
N LEU A 139 7.31 -5.68 -11.99
CA LEU A 139 5.84 -5.55 -12.03
C LEU A 139 5.39 -4.77 -13.27
N GLY A 140 5.98 -3.61 -13.52
CA GLY A 140 5.66 -2.78 -14.69
C GLY A 140 5.83 -3.55 -16.00
N SER A 141 6.97 -4.22 -16.18
CA SER A 141 7.23 -5.04 -17.37
C SER A 141 6.28 -6.23 -17.50
N THR A 142 5.87 -6.84 -16.38
CA THR A 142 4.88 -7.93 -16.38
C THR A 142 3.50 -7.42 -16.79
N ILE A 143 3.11 -6.23 -16.33
CA ILE A 143 1.86 -5.59 -16.76
C ILE A 143 1.93 -5.24 -18.25
N ASP A 144 3.06 -4.73 -18.73
CA ASP A 144 3.23 -4.41 -20.17
C ASP A 144 3.10 -5.67 -21.02
N GLN A 145 3.79 -6.76 -20.68
CA GLN A 145 3.64 -8.02 -21.41
C GLN A 145 2.22 -8.60 -21.32
N THR A 146 1.54 -8.43 -20.18
CA THR A 146 0.12 -8.83 -20.04
C THR A 146 -0.77 -8.04 -21.01
N ARG A 147 -0.54 -6.73 -21.15
CA ARG A 147 -1.27 -5.86 -22.08
C ARG A 147 -1.00 -6.20 -23.54
N GLU A 148 0.19 -6.65 -23.87
CA GLU A 148 0.56 -7.05 -25.23
C GLU A 148 -0.03 -8.42 -25.63
N LYS A 149 -0.07 -9.38 -24.69
CA LYS A 149 -0.54 -10.75 -24.95
C LYS A 149 -2.07 -10.89 -24.96
N TYR A 150 -2.77 -10.12 -24.14
CA TYR A 150 -4.19 -10.27 -23.90
C TYR A 150 -4.96 -8.99 -24.20
N ASP A 151 -6.28 -9.10 -24.37
CA ASP A 151 -7.17 -7.93 -24.41
C ASP A 151 -7.26 -7.30 -23.02
N PHE A 152 -6.23 -6.53 -22.65
CA PHE A 152 -6.22 -5.74 -21.44
C PHE A 152 -6.90 -4.40 -21.73
N SER A 153 -8.19 -4.32 -21.42
CA SER A 153 -9.04 -3.16 -21.64
C SER A 153 -9.85 -2.85 -20.39
N ALA A 154 -10.43 -1.65 -20.33
CA ALA A 154 -11.32 -1.31 -19.22
C ALA A 154 -12.54 -2.23 -19.17
N ASP A 155 -13.02 -2.72 -20.33
CA ASP A 155 -14.11 -3.69 -20.42
C ASP A 155 -13.71 -5.07 -19.88
N SER A 156 -12.55 -5.60 -20.26
CA SER A 156 -12.11 -6.92 -19.77
C SER A 156 -11.82 -6.89 -18.27
N MET A 157 -11.21 -5.82 -17.77
CA MET A 157 -11.01 -5.61 -16.34
C MET A 157 -12.32 -5.42 -15.58
N ARG A 158 -13.28 -4.67 -16.14
CA ARG A 158 -14.62 -4.54 -15.56
C ARG A 158 -15.32 -5.90 -15.47
N ALA A 159 -15.24 -6.71 -16.53
CA ALA A 159 -15.81 -8.05 -16.54
C ALA A 159 -15.19 -8.95 -15.46
N PHE A 160 -13.87 -8.92 -15.30
CA PHE A 160 -13.16 -9.62 -14.23
C PHE A 160 -13.61 -9.15 -12.83
N LEU A 161 -13.58 -7.84 -12.58
CA LEU A 161 -13.87 -7.28 -11.26
C LEU A 161 -15.34 -7.43 -10.86
N SER A 162 -16.27 -7.46 -11.82
CA SER A 162 -17.69 -7.69 -11.56
C SER A 162 -18.01 -9.07 -10.95
N GLN A 163 -17.08 -10.02 -11.05
CA GLN A 163 -17.22 -11.34 -10.43
C GLN A 163 -16.89 -11.34 -8.94
N SER A 164 -16.27 -10.28 -8.43
CA SER A 164 -15.89 -10.16 -7.02
C SER A 164 -17.04 -9.65 -6.16
N GLU A 165 -17.14 -10.17 -4.95
CA GLU A 165 -18.09 -9.66 -3.96
C GLU A 165 -17.73 -8.26 -3.45
N LEU A 166 -16.50 -7.80 -3.66
CA LEU A 166 -16.01 -6.53 -3.15
C LEU A 166 -16.31 -5.34 -4.05
N PHE A 167 -16.70 -5.58 -5.31
CA PHE A 167 -17.00 -4.53 -6.27
C PHE A 167 -18.47 -4.59 -6.67
N ASP A 168 -19.23 -3.57 -6.27
CA ASP A 168 -20.62 -3.44 -6.71
C ASP A 168 -20.73 -2.78 -8.09
N ASP A 169 -21.83 -3.04 -8.79
CA ASP A 169 -22.12 -2.49 -10.11
C ASP A 169 -22.07 -0.95 -10.16
N SER A 170 -22.33 -0.28 -9.03
CA SER A 170 -22.30 1.18 -8.96
C SER A 170 -20.87 1.76 -8.93
N ARG A 171 -19.87 0.94 -8.54
CA ARG A 171 -18.44 1.32 -8.55
C ARG A 171 -17.75 1.02 -9.87
N LEU A 172 -18.22 0.01 -10.60
CA LEU A 172 -17.57 -0.43 -11.85
C LEU A 172 -17.31 0.71 -12.84
N PRO A 173 -18.21 1.68 -13.09
CA PRO A 173 -17.92 2.80 -13.98
C PRO A 173 -16.75 3.69 -13.53
N LEU A 174 -16.55 3.85 -12.22
CA LEU A 174 -15.41 4.61 -11.68
C LEU A 174 -14.10 3.84 -11.89
N ILE A 175 -14.13 2.52 -11.68
CA ILE A 175 -12.95 1.67 -11.90
C ILE A 175 -12.59 1.64 -13.39
N GLU A 176 -13.58 1.50 -14.26
CA GLU A 176 -13.42 1.56 -15.72
C GLU A 176 -12.77 2.88 -16.15
N HIS A 177 -13.24 4.01 -15.62
CA HIS A 177 -12.63 5.32 -15.87
C HIS A 177 -11.17 5.37 -15.42
N ALA A 178 -10.85 4.82 -14.24
CA ALA A 178 -9.49 4.78 -13.73
C ALA A 178 -8.55 3.91 -14.58
N ILE A 179 -9.05 2.78 -15.09
CA ILE A 179 -8.28 1.90 -15.98
C ILE A 179 -8.04 2.57 -17.33
N ASN A 180 -9.05 3.24 -17.90
CA ASN A 180 -8.88 4.04 -19.11
C ASN A 180 -7.84 5.15 -18.93
N ALA A 181 -7.86 5.83 -17.78
CA ALA A 181 -6.85 6.84 -17.45
C ALA A 181 -5.45 6.22 -17.37
N TYR A 182 -5.30 5.07 -16.69
CA TYR A 182 -4.04 4.34 -16.62
C TYR A 182 -3.51 3.96 -18.02
N LEU A 183 -4.39 3.44 -18.89
CA LEU A 183 -4.02 3.03 -20.25
C LEU A 183 -3.59 4.21 -21.13
N ALA A 184 -4.03 5.42 -20.80
CA ALA A 184 -3.65 6.67 -21.45
C ALA A 184 -2.47 7.37 -20.76
N ASP A 185 -1.75 6.69 -19.85
CA ASP A 185 -0.66 7.23 -19.02
C ASP A 185 -1.07 8.42 -18.12
N ASP A 186 -2.37 8.63 -17.90
CA ASP A 186 -2.90 9.59 -16.92
C ASP A 186 -2.92 8.96 -15.52
N HIS A 187 -1.72 8.86 -14.95
CA HIS A 187 -1.53 8.33 -13.60
C HIS A 187 -2.16 9.21 -12.52
N VAL A 188 -2.31 10.52 -12.78
CA VAL A 188 -2.96 11.44 -11.84
C VAL A 188 -4.41 11.01 -11.66
N THR A 189 -5.17 10.90 -12.74
CA THR A 189 -6.57 10.48 -12.69
C THR A 189 -6.70 9.04 -12.18
N ALA A 190 -5.85 8.12 -12.65
CA ALA A 190 -5.89 6.74 -12.21
C ALA A 190 -5.72 6.63 -10.69
N ILE A 191 -4.71 7.28 -10.10
CA ILE A 191 -4.45 7.23 -8.66
C ILE A 191 -5.61 7.84 -7.86
N HIS A 192 -6.10 9.03 -8.26
CA HIS A 192 -7.19 9.72 -7.55
C HIS A 192 -8.51 8.92 -7.54
N VAL A 193 -8.72 8.06 -8.52
CA VAL A 193 -9.93 7.24 -8.61
C VAL A 193 -9.73 5.86 -7.98
N LEU A 194 -8.62 5.17 -8.23
CA LEU A 194 -8.33 3.83 -7.71
C LEU A 194 -8.27 3.79 -6.18
N VAL A 195 -7.63 4.78 -5.54
CA VAL A 195 -7.44 4.80 -4.08
C VAL A 195 -8.80 4.76 -3.33
N PRO A 196 -9.78 5.64 -3.63
CA PRO A 196 -11.12 5.54 -3.04
C PRO A 196 -11.86 4.24 -3.38
N GLN A 197 -11.65 3.65 -4.57
CA GLN A 197 -12.31 2.39 -4.94
C GLN A 197 -11.77 1.20 -4.13
N ILE A 198 -10.45 1.16 -3.89
CA ILE A 198 -9.83 0.17 -2.98
C ILE A 198 -10.40 0.32 -1.56
N GLU A 199 -10.52 1.55 -1.06
CA GLU A 199 -11.11 1.79 0.26
C GLU A 199 -12.60 1.36 0.32
N ALA A 200 -13.36 1.61 -0.75
CA ALA A 200 -14.75 1.15 -0.83
C ALA A 200 -14.86 -0.38 -0.83
N ALA A 201 -14.00 -1.07 -1.58
CA ALA A 201 -13.93 -2.53 -1.63
C ALA A 201 -13.59 -3.14 -0.25
N LEU A 202 -12.57 -2.61 0.42
CA LEU A 202 -12.19 -3.05 1.77
C LEU A 202 -13.27 -2.76 2.82
N ARG A 203 -14.02 -1.66 2.67
CA ARG A 203 -15.18 -1.39 3.53
C ARG A 203 -16.32 -2.36 3.28
N ARG A 204 -16.55 -2.76 2.03
CA ARG A 204 -17.59 -3.73 1.66
C ARG A 204 -17.31 -5.13 2.20
N LEU A 205 -16.05 -5.48 2.43
CA LEU A 205 -15.70 -6.73 3.10
C LEU A 205 -16.30 -6.83 4.51
N LEU A 206 -16.44 -5.72 5.24
CA LEU A 206 -16.93 -5.76 6.62
C LEU A 206 -18.32 -6.42 6.76
N PRO A 207 -19.38 -5.98 6.05
CA PRO A 207 -20.68 -6.64 6.14
C PRO A 207 -20.66 -8.08 5.61
N ILE A 208 -19.81 -8.42 4.62
CA ILE A 208 -19.60 -9.81 4.16
C ILE A 208 -19.09 -10.68 5.32
N LEU A 209 -18.21 -10.14 6.15
CA LEU A 209 -17.70 -10.78 7.37
C LEU A 209 -18.61 -10.60 8.61
N GLY A 210 -19.82 -10.08 8.44
CA GLY A 210 -20.76 -9.83 9.54
C GLY A 210 -20.32 -8.74 10.51
N LYS A 211 -19.50 -7.78 10.07
CA LYS A 211 -19.00 -6.64 10.85
C LYS A 211 -19.66 -5.32 10.42
N PRO A 212 -19.88 -4.38 11.36
CA PRO A 212 -20.40 -3.06 11.02
C PRO A 212 -19.35 -2.23 10.29
N THR A 213 -19.78 -1.41 9.32
CA THR A 213 -18.91 -0.44 8.62
C THR A 213 -18.70 0.83 9.42
N ASN A 214 -19.54 1.08 10.42
CA ASN A 214 -19.56 2.31 11.21
C ASN A 214 -19.32 2.05 12.70
N LYS A 215 -19.15 3.14 13.44
CA LYS A 215 -18.94 3.17 14.89
C LYS A 215 -19.44 4.49 15.46
N HIS A 216 -19.57 4.55 16.78
CA HIS A 216 -19.87 5.81 17.46
C HIS A 216 -18.72 6.80 17.31
N ARG A 217 -19.06 8.07 17.11
CA ARG A 217 -18.09 9.17 17.16
C ARG A 217 -17.53 9.28 18.58
N ARG A 218 -16.20 9.37 18.73
CA ARG A 218 -15.54 9.42 20.06
C ARG A 218 -16.06 10.56 20.95
N SER A 219 -16.42 11.70 20.36
CA SER A 219 -16.91 12.88 21.09
C SER A 219 -18.42 12.93 21.28
N ASP A 220 -19.18 12.05 20.62
CA ASP A 220 -20.65 12.06 20.63
C ASP A 220 -21.19 10.66 20.33
N THR A 221 -21.68 9.98 21.38
CA THR A 221 -22.25 8.63 21.25
C THR A 221 -23.61 8.61 20.55
N GLY A 222 -24.25 9.77 20.33
CA GLY A 222 -25.48 9.88 19.54
C GLY A 222 -25.26 9.86 18.03
N ALA A 223 -24.02 10.04 17.57
CA ALA A 223 -23.68 10.09 16.15
C ALA A 223 -22.81 8.89 15.72
N MET A 224 -23.16 8.29 14.59
CA MET A 224 -22.36 7.26 13.93
C MET A 224 -21.46 7.87 12.86
N VAL A 225 -20.27 7.31 12.69
CA VAL A 225 -19.32 7.64 11.63
C VAL A 225 -18.80 6.35 11.01
N GLU A 226 -18.48 6.39 9.71
CA GLU A 226 -17.82 5.25 9.05
C GLU A 226 -16.43 5.00 9.65
N LYS A 227 -16.04 3.73 9.70
CA LYS A 227 -14.67 3.33 10.02
C LYS A 227 -13.73 3.84 8.93
N THR A 228 -12.59 4.36 9.37
CA THR A 228 -11.52 4.80 8.47
C THR A 228 -10.79 3.59 7.89
N LEU A 229 -10.09 3.75 6.77
CA LEU A 229 -9.30 2.66 6.20
C LEU A 229 -8.23 2.13 7.17
N ASN A 230 -7.57 3.03 7.91
CA ASN A 230 -6.61 2.65 8.95
C ASN A 230 -7.27 1.74 9.98
N GLU A 231 -8.48 2.05 10.43
CA GLU A 231 -9.20 1.23 11.40
C GLU A 231 -9.58 -0.14 10.84
N ILE A 232 -9.97 -0.20 9.56
CA ILE A 232 -10.28 -1.47 8.88
C ILE A 232 -9.04 -2.37 8.83
N LEU A 233 -7.86 -1.82 8.51
CA LEU A 233 -6.63 -2.61 8.35
C LEU A 233 -5.89 -2.87 9.66
N GLU A 234 -6.01 -2.00 10.66
CA GLU A 234 -5.27 -2.13 11.94
C GLU A 234 -6.11 -2.73 13.06
N SER A 235 -7.42 -2.46 13.08
CA SER A 235 -8.27 -2.69 14.27
C SER A 235 -9.37 -3.73 14.05
N GLU A 236 -9.55 -4.28 12.85
CA GLU A 236 -10.56 -5.31 12.55
C GLU A 236 -9.90 -6.68 12.32
N PRO A 237 -9.78 -7.55 13.35
CA PRO A 237 -9.08 -8.84 13.23
C PRO A 237 -9.68 -9.78 12.18
N SER A 238 -10.98 -9.65 11.88
CA SER A 238 -11.63 -10.46 10.85
C SER A 238 -11.10 -10.17 9.45
N VAL A 239 -10.61 -8.96 9.18
CA VAL A 239 -9.99 -8.60 7.89
C VAL A 239 -8.66 -9.33 7.75
N THR A 240 -7.82 -9.32 8.79
CA THR A 240 -6.56 -10.08 8.84
C THR A 240 -6.79 -11.58 8.78
N GLN A 241 -7.81 -12.10 9.45
CA GLN A 241 -8.18 -13.52 9.37
C GLN A 241 -8.59 -13.93 7.95
N PHE A 242 -9.27 -13.04 7.22
CA PHE A 242 -9.75 -13.32 5.87
C PHE A 242 -8.63 -13.26 4.83
N PHE A 243 -7.82 -12.19 4.84
CA PHE A 243 -6.78 -11.97 3.82
C PHE A 243 -5.41 -12.55 4.18
N GLY A 244 -5.17 -12.87 5.45
CA GLY A 244 -3.85 -13.17 5.97
C GLY A 244 -3.06 -11.92 6.36
N GLU A 245 -2.04 -12.12 7.20
CA GLU A 245 -1.21 -11.05 7.74
C GLU A 245 -0.38 -10.34 6.67
N ASP A 246 0.19 -11.10 5.73
CA ASP A 246 1.03 -10.60 4.64
C ASP A 246 0.33 -9.50 3.82
N PHE A 247 -0.87 -9.80 3.31
CA PHE A 247 -1.61 -8.88 2.46
C PHE A 247 -2.11 -7.66 3.25
N VAL A 248 -2.62 -7.85 4.48
CA VAL A 248 -3.08 -6.72 5.31
C VAL A 248 -1.92 -5.80 5.70
N PHE A 249 -0.77 -6.36 6.05
CA PHE A 249 0.42 -5.58 6.37
C PHE A 249 0.90 -4.79 5.14
N TYR A 250 0.91 -5.42 3.97
CA TYR A 250 1.23 -4.77 2.70
C TYR A 250 0.27 -3.61 2.38
N LEU A 251 -1.04 -3.82 2.46
CA LEU A 251 -2.04 -2.75 2.26
C LEU A 251 -1.85 -1.61 3.25
N ARG A 252 -1.61 -1.91 4.52
CA ARG A 252 -1.40 -0.90 5.57
C ARG A 252 -0.17 -0.06 5.29
N MET A 253 0.97 -0.68 4.98
CA MET A 253 2.21 0.03 4.67
C MET A 253 2.05 0.89 3.41
N PHE A 254 1.43 0.36 2.37
CA PHE A 254 1.30 1.07 1.09
C PHE A 254 0.28 2.22 1.15
N LEU A 255 -0.89 2.01 1.75
CA LEU A 255 -2.00 2.96 1.71
C LEU A 255 -2.01 3.93 2.91
N CYS A 256 -1.67 3.47 4.12
CA CYS A 256 -2.15 4.10 5.35
C CYS A 256 -1.09 4.50 6.37
N ASP A 257 -0.01 3.74 6.50
CA ASP A 257 0.96 3.93 7.58
C ASP A 257 1.96 5.03 7.19
N PRO A 258 2.19 6.04 8.03
CA PRO A 258 3.14 7.12 7.76
C PRO A 258 4.61 6.65 7.66
N ARG A 259 4.96 5.48 8.19
CA ARG A 259 6.28 4.84 8.03
C ARG A 259 6.45 4.22 6.64
N GLY A 260 5.35 3.98 5.92
CA GLY A 260 5.33 3.43 4.56
C GLY A 260 5.08 4.50 3.49
N GLN A 261 4.50 4.07 2.36
CA GLN A 261 4.20 4.98 1.24
C GLN A 261 3.03 5.92 1.55
N ASN A 262 2.09 5.45 2.39
CA ASN A 262 0.96 6.23 2.88
C ASN A 262 0.13 6.91 1.78
N VAL A 263 0.00 6.26 0.61
CA VAL A 263 -0.52 6.88 -0.62
C VAL A 263 -1.91 7.46 -0.39
N ARG A 264 -2.78 6.74 0.32
CA ARG A 264 -4.17 7.15 0.54
C ARG A 264 -4.25 8.45 1.34
N ASN A 265 -3.49 8.56 2.43
CA ASN A 265 -3.55 9.77 3.26
C ASN A 265 -2.84 10.94 2.58
N ARG A 266 -1.65 10.71 1.99
CA ARG A 266 -0.90 11.78 1.30
C ARG A 266 -1.70 12.36 0.14
N MET A 267 -2.31 11.51 -0.69
CA MET A 267 -3.19 11.95 -1.77
C MET A 267 -4.38 12.74 -1.23
N SER A 268 -5.13 12.19 -0.27
CA SER A 268 -6.37 12.82 0.25
C SER A 268 -6.13 14.13 0.98
N HIS A 269 -4.94 14.33 1.54
CA HIS A 269 -4.54 15.57 2.21
C HIS A 269 -3.81 16.57 1.28
N GLY A 270 -3.63 16.24 -0.01
CA GLY A 270 -2.94 17.12 -0.96
C GLY A 270 -1.45 17.26 -0.69
N LEU A 271 -0.82 16.23 -0.10
CA LEU A 271 0.60 16.18 0.25
C LEU A 271 1.46 15.52 -0.85
N MET A 272 0.86 15.13 -1.98
CA MET A 272 1.56 14.59 -3.15
C MET A 272 1.77 15.72 -4.18
N ASP A 273 3.02 15.95 -4.58
CA ASP A 273 3.34 16.78 -5.74
C ASP A 273 3.19 15.99 -7.06
N PRO A 274 3.27 16.65 -8.24
CA PRO A 274 3.10 15.96 -9.52
C PRO A 274 4.03 14.75 -9.75
N ASN A 275 5.26 14.76 -9.21
CA ASN A 275 6.21 13.66 -9.39
C ASN A 275 5.80 12.41 -8.62
N HIS A 276 4.95 12.52 -7.61
CA HIS A 276 4.40 11.39 -6.88
C HIS A 276 3.33 10.62 -7.66
N PHE A 277 2.73 11.23 -8.68
CA PHE A 277 1.73 10.61 -9.54
C PHE A 277 2.40 9.93 -10.73
N HIS A 278 3.16 8.87 -10.44
CA HIS A 278 3.94 8.14 -11.43
C HIS A 278 3.47 6.69 -11.59
N ARG A 279 3.90 6.06 -12.69
CA ARG A 279 3.51 4.71 -13.08
C ARG A 279 3.62 3.67 -11.96
N GLY A 280 4.76 3.62 -11.27
CA GLY A 280 4.98 2.66 -10.17
C GLY A 280 3.93 2.70 -9.06
N ILE A 281 3.34 3.86 -8.75
CA ILE A 281 2.21 3.93 -7.78
C ILE A 281 0.95 3.36 -8.40
N SER A 282 0.61 3.74 -9.64
CA SER A 282 -0.58 3.21 -10.30
C SER A 282 -0.51 1.71 -10.60
N ASP A 283 0.65 1.17 -10.98
CA ASP A 283 0.88 -0.27 -11.17
C ASP A 283 0.58 -1.03 -9.87
N ARG A 284 1.02 -0.45 -8.75
CA ARG A 284 0.81 -1.05 -7.42
C ARG A 284 -0.65 -0.97 -6.99
N LEU A 285 -1.36 0.10 -7.34
CA LEU A 285 -2.81 0.19 -7.10
C LEU A 285 -3.60 -0.78 -7.97
N LEU A 286 -3.21 -0.97 -9.24
CA LEU A 286 -3.80 -1.99 -10.12
C LEU A 286 -3.58 -3.40 -9.54
N HIS A 287 -2.36 -3.71 -9.13
CA HIS A 287 -2.05 -4.96 -8.43
C HIS A 287 -2.96 -5.20 -7.22
N ILE A 288 -3.21 -4.18 -6.39
CA ILE A 288 -4.13 -4.28 -5.25
C ILE A 288 -5.56 -4.54 -5.73
N ILE A 289 -6.05 -3.77 -6.71
CA ILE A 289 -7.42 -3.98 -7.25
C ILE A 289 -7.59 -5.38 -7.80
N TRP A 290 -6.61 -5.91 -8.55
CA TRP A 290 -6.68 -7.27 -9.09
C TRP A 290 -6.69 -8.31 -7.98
N SER A 291 -5.86 -8.13 -6.95
CA SER A 291 -5.82 -9.02 -5.79
C SER A 291 -7.18 -9.09 -5.09
N LEU A 292 -7.86 -7.95 -4.96
CA LEU A 292 -9.22 -7.88 -4.40
C LEU A 292 -10.27 -8.50 -5.34
N GLY A 293 -10.04 -8.47 -6.65
CA GLY A 293 -10.93 -9.05 -7.68
C GLY A 293 -11.11 -10.57 -7.57
N PHE A 294 -10.21 -11.27 -6.89
CA PHE A 294 -10.31 -12.71 -6.65
C PHE A 294 -11.18 -13.08 -5.43
N VAL A 295 -11.71 -12.11 -4.69
CA VAL A 295 -12.67 -12.39 -3.60
C VAL A 295 -14.04 -12.68 -4.19
N ARG A 296 -14.37 -13.97 -4.34
CA ARG A 296 -15.63 -14.48 -4.93
C ARG A 296 -16.38 -15.34 -3.93
N GLN A 297 -17.69 -15.52 -4.13
CA GLN A 297 -18.46 -16.51 -3.36
C GLN A 297 -17.89 -17.90 -3.58
N GLN A 298 -17.81 -18.69 -2.50
CA GLN A 298 -17.74 -20.13 -2.68
C GLN A 298 -19.07 -20.57 -3.30
N GLU A 299 -19.01 -21.23 -4.46
CA GLU A 299 -20.17 -21.97 -4.95
C GLU A 299 -20.56 -22.97 -3.86
N GLN A 300 -21.73 -22.78 -3.25
CA GLN A 300 -22.34 -23.85 -2.48
C GLN A 300 -22.57 -24.99 -3.45
N SER A 301 -21.74 -26.03 -3.38
CA SER A 301 -21.98 -27.29 -4.06
C SER A 301 -23.37 -27.78 -3.65
N THR A 302 -24.33 -27.62 -4.55
CA THR A 302 -25.69 -28.15 -4.46
C THR A 302 -25.62 -29.68 -4.53
N GLU A 303 -25.11 -30.34 -3.49
CA GLU A 303 -25.07 -31.81 -3.37
C GLU A 303 -26.05 -32.36 -2.31
N GLU A 304 -26.81 -31.50 -1.61
CA GLU A 304 -27.78 -31.96 -0.58
C GLU A 304 -29.26 -31.95 -1.04
N ALA A 305 -29.55 -31.88 -2.34
CA ALA A 305 -30.92 -31.94 -2.85
C ALA A 305 -31.32 -33.26 -3.55
N GLU A 306 -30.40 -34.22 -3.74
CA GLU A 306 -30.71 -35.52 -4.38
C GLU A 306 -30.63 -36.73 -3.42
N SER A 307 -30.44 -36.54 -2.11
CA SER A 307 -30.48 -37.64 -1.12
C SER A 307 -31.86 -37.83 -0.45
N SER A 308 -32.92 -37.28 -1.04
CA SER A 308 -34.31 -37.44 -0.60
C SER A 308 -35.23 -37.92 -1.73
N GLU A 309 -34.95 -39.08 -2.33
CA GLU A 309 -35.98 -39.91 -2.99
C GLU A 309 -35.77 -41.40 -2.69
#